data_AF-A0A6B3GFF1-F1
#
_entry.id   AF-A0A6B3GFF1-F1
#
_cell.length_a   1.000
_cell.length_b   1.000
_cell.length_c   1.000
_cell.angle_alpha   90.00
_cell.angle_beta   90.00
_cell.angle_gamma   90.00
#
_symmetry.space_group_name_H-M   'P 1'
#
loop_
_entity.id
_entity.type
_entity.pdbx_description
1 polymer ?
#
loop_
_entity_poly.entity_id
_entity_poly.type
_entity_poly.pdbx_seq_one_letter_code
_entity_poly.pdbx_strand_id
1 'polypeptide(L)' 'MDGRDLVRSVAAVTGLGQLRPRWPGRGHAAPGERARVPGHALGAEPGPGGGVVRFERSALRVLVTTAGAVFCG' A
#
# COMPACT_ATOMS: atom_id res chain seq x y z
N MET A 1 -10.24 13.71 -4.63
CA MET A 1 -10.29 12.48 -3.82
C MET A 1 -8.88 11.94 -3.80
N ASP A 2 -8.19 12.06 -2.66
CA ASP A 2 -6.76 11.76 -2.58
C ASP A 2 -6.52 10.29 -2.20
N GLY A 3 -5.28 9.80 -2.36
CA GLY A 3 -4.93 8.42 -2.00
C GLY A 3 -5.27 8.02 -0.55
N ARG A 4 -5.37 9.01 0.36
CA ARG A 4 -5.80 8.82 1.76
C ARG A 4 -7.29 8.54 1.88
N ASP A 5 -8.12 9.19 1.07
CA ASP A 5 -9.57 8.93 1.00
C ASP A 5 -9.84 7.54 0.44
N LEU A 6 -9.02 7.09 -0.50
CA LEU A 6 -9.11 5.75 -1.08
C LEU A 6 -8.78 4.65 -0.06
N VAL A 7 -7.68 4.82 0.69
CA VAL A 7 -7.33 3.90 1.79
C VAL A 7 -8.43 3.86 2.85
N ARG A 8 -9.03 5.02 3.17
CA ARG A 8 -10.17 5.09 4.11
C ARG A 8 -11.41 4.39 3.57
N SER A 9 -11.71 4.55 2.28
CA SER A 9 -12.87 3.92 1.63
C SER A 9 -12.71 2.39 1.55
N VAL A 10 -11.52 1.91 1.18
CA VAL A 10 -11.22 0.48 1.13
C VAL A 10 -11.26 -0.11 2.54
N ALA A 11 -10.64 0.54 3.54
CA ALA A 11 -10.68 0.07 4.92
C ALA A 11 -12.09 0.04 5.52
N ALA A 12 -12.98 0.95 5.10
CA ALA A 12 -14.38 0.96 5.52
C ALA A 12 -15.18 -0.21 4.91
N VAL A 13 -14.94 -0.54 3.64
CA VAL A 13 -15.63 -1.66 2.94
C VAL A 13 -15.11 -3.03 3.40
N THR A 14 -13.82 -3.13 3.75
CA THR A 14 -13.21 -4.41 4.17
C THR A 14 -13.20 -4.62 5.69
N GLY A 15 -13.78 -3.71 6.48
CA GLY A 15 -13.77 -3.80 7.96
C GLY A 15 -12.39 -3.64 8.60
N LEU A 16 -11.42 -3.06 7.88
CA LEU A 16 -10.02 -2.90 8.32
C LEU A 16 -9.75 -1.55 9.02
N GLY A 17 -10.80 -0.84 9.44
CA GLY A 17 -10.73 0.50 10.04
C GLY A 17 -9.84 0.64 11.29
N GLN A 18 -9.22 -0.44 11.78
CA GLN A 18 -8.41 -0.48 12.99
C GLN A 18 -7.02 -1.11 12.82
N LEU A 19 -6.57 -1.39 11.60
CA LEU A 19 -5.19 -1.88 11.41
C LEU A 19 -4.20 -0.73 11.51
N ARG A 20 -3.57 -0.60 12.69
CA ARG A 20 -2.43 0.31 12.87
C ARG A 20 -1.27 -0.22 12.05
N PRO A 21 -0.74 0.56 11.08
CA PRO A 21 0.40 0.10 10.32
C PRO A 21 1.62 0.03 11.25
N ARG A 22 2.15 -1.17 11.42
CA ARG A 22 3.46 -1.40 12.03
C ARG A 22 4.51 -1.20 10.94
N TRP A 23 5.02 0.02 10.82
CA TRP A 23 6.31 0.21 10.15
C TRP A 23 7.41 -0.24 11.12
N PRO A 24 8.37 -1.09 10.69
CA PRO A 24 9.61 -1.21 11.43
C PRO A 24 10.18 0.19 11.55
N GLY A 25 10.51 0.61 12.78
CA GLY A 25 11.21 1.86 13.01
C GLY A 25 12.42 1.95 12.09
N ARG A 26 12.75 3.16 11.66
CA ARG A 26 13.87 3.50 10.77
C ARG A 26 15.19 2.97 11.35
N GLY A 27 15.43 1.67 11.22
CA GLY A 27 16.71 1.04 11.48
C GLY A 27 17.72 1.70 10.57
N HIS A 28 18.86 2.05 11.14
CA HIS A 28 20.00 2.71 10.50
C HIS A 28 20.09 2.31 9.02
N ALA A 29 19.55 3.17 8.14
CA ALA A 29 19.58 2.90 6.72
C ALA A 29 21.05 2.93 6.34
N ALA A 30 21.62 1.75 6.09
CA ALA A 30 22.89 1.64 5.38
C ALA A 30 22.81 2.55 4.14
N PRO A 31 23.91 3.17 3.70
CA PRO A 31 23.94 3.98 2.49
C PRO A 31 23.66 3.09 1.27
N GLY A 32 22.38 2.80 1.08
CA GLY A 32 21.85 1.90 0.08
C GLY A 32 21.28 2.73 -1.05
N GLU A 33 21.57 2.27 -2.27
CA GLU A 33 20.96 2.70 -3.51
C GLU A 33 19.48 3.02 -3.28
N ARG A 34 19.10 4.29 -3.44
CA ARG A 34 17.71 4.71 -3.25
C ARG A 34 16.87 3.96 -4.26
N ALA A 35 16.01 3.07 -3.78
CA ALA A 35 15.02 2.39 -4.60
C ALA A 35 14.31 3.44 -5.47
N ARG A 36 14.28 3.20 -6.78
CA ARG A 36 13.70 4.13 -7.75
C ARG A 36 12.25 4.41 -7.34
N VAL A 37 11.93 5.69 -7.08
CA VAL A 37 10.60 6.07 -6.58
C VAL A 37 9.55 5.73 -7.65
N PRO A 38 8.44 5.04 -7.33
CA PRO A 38 7.39 4.68 -8.30
C PRO A 38 6.81 5.86 -9.11
N GLY A 39 6.83 7.07 -8.55
CA GLY A 39 6.12 8.24 -9.06
C GLY A 39 4.85 8.51 -8.25
N HIS A 40 4.01 9.42 -8.70
CA HIS A 40 2.70 9.68 -8.06
C HIS A 40 1.74 8.51 -8.23
N ALA A 41 0.88 8.29 -7.25
CA ALA A 41 -0.21 7.32 -7.34
C ALA A 41 -1.29 7.87 -8.27
N LEU A 42 -1.64 7.11 -9.30
CA LEU A 42 -2.65 7.45 -10.30
C LEU A 42 -4.05 6.96 -9.89
N GLY A 43 -4.11 5.88 -9.11
CA GLY A 43 -5.37 5.30 -8.65
C GLY A 43 -5.17 3.93 -8.02
N ALA A 44 -6.23 3.35 -7.46
CA ALA A 44 -6.20 1.97 -7.01
C ALA A 44 -7.49 1.23 -7.39
N GLU A 45 -7.29 -0.01 -7.83
CA GLU A 45 -8.35 -0.93 -8.20
C GLU A 45 -8.50 -1.97 -7.09
N PRO A 46 -9.59 -1.94 -6.30
CA PRO A 46 -9.84 -2.94 -5.27
C PRO A 46 -10.30 -4.27 -5.89
N GLY A 47 -9.93 -5.37 -5.27
CA GLY A 47 -10.37 -6.72 -5.65
C GLY A 47 -10.52 -7.63 -4.43
N PRO A 48 -11.09 -8.84 -4.62
CA PRO A 48 -11.21 -9.80 -3.53
C PRO A 48 -9.84 -10.11 -2.93
N GLY A 49 -9.71 -9.94 -1.61
CA GLY A 49 -8.45 -10.21 -0.91
C GLY A 49 -7.33 -9.21 -1.22
N GLY A 50 -7.63 -7.99 -1.71
CA GLY A 50 -6.62 -6.95 -1.88
C GLY A 50 -6.91 -5.96 -3.01
N GLY A 51 -5.88 -5.62 -3.79
CA GLY A 51 -6.03 -4.68 -4.90
C GLY A 51 -4.70 -4.32 -5.55
N VAL A 52 -4.76 -3.40 -6.52
CA VAL A 52 -3.57 -2.89 -7.21
C VAL A 52 -3.56 -1.37 -7.12
N VAL A 53 -2.45 -0.81 -6.63
CA VAL A 53 -2.19 0.63 -6.67
C VAL A 53 -1.32 0.92 -7.88
N ARG A 54 -1.80 1.77 -8.79
CA ARG A 54 -1.03 2.18 -9.97
C ARG A 54 -0.29 3.47 -9.67
N PHE A 55 1.00 3.48 -9.98
CA PHE A 55 1.85 4.66 -9.98
C PHE A 55 2.17 5.05 -11.43
N GLU A 56 2.78 6.21 -11.62
CA GLU A 56 3.21 6.70 -12.94
C GLU A 56 4.11 5.70 -13.69
N ARG A 57 4.99 4.97 -12.98
CA ARG A 57 5.99 4.10 -13.62
C ARG A 57 5.91 2.64 -13.21
N SER A 58 5.06 2.29 -12.25
CA SER A 58 4.93 0.93 -11.75
C SER A 58 3.55 0.68 -11.15
N ALA A 59 3.29 -0.56 -10.76
CA ALA A 59 2.10 -0.93 -10.03
C ALA A 59 2.50 -1.75 -8.80
N LEU A 60 1.79 -1.56 -7.71
CA LEU A 60 1.96 -2.29 -6.46
C LEU A 60 0.73 -3.18 -6.25
N ARG A 61 0.93 -4.49 -6.27
CA ARG A 61 -0.12 -5.45 -5.90
C ARG A 61 -0.14 -5.61 -4.39
N VAL A 62 -1.32 -5.50 -3.82
CA VAL A 62 -1.57 -5.71 -2.39
C VAL A 62 -2.41 -6.97 -2.24
N LEU A 63 -1.97 -7.90 -1.41
CA LEU A 63 -2.73 -9.07 -1.01
C LEU A 63 -3.00 -9.01 0.48
N VAL A 64 -4.24 -9.21 0.89
CA VAL A 64 -4.68 -9.25 2.28
C VAL A 64 -4.88 -10.70 2.67
N THR A 65 -4.26 -11.09 3.76
CA THR A 65 -4.36 -12.40 4.39
C THR A 65 -4.96 -12.24 5.79
N THR A 66 -5.28 -13.36 6.44
CA THR A 66 -5.71 -13.35 7.85
C THR A 66 -4.64 -12.81 8.81
N ALA A 67 -3.36 -12.85 8.40
CA ALA A 67 -2.23 -12.39 9.21
C ALA A 67 -1.81 -10.93 8.92
N GLY A 68 -2.33 -10.30 7.86
CA GLY A 68 -1.97 -8.93 7.50
C GLY A 68 -2.02 -8.66 6.00
N ALA A 69 -1.15 -7.77 5.51
CA ALA A 69 -1.08 -7.40 4.10
C ALA A 69 0.34 -7.58 3.54
N VAL A 70 0.41 -8.10 2.31
CA VAL A 70 1.63 -8.29 1.52
C VAL A 70 1.64 -7.30 0.37
N PHE A 71 2.78 -6.66 0.14
CA PHE A 71 2.98 -5.65 -0.90
C PHE A 71 4.02 -6.17 -1.90
N CYS A 72 3.60 -6.36 -3.16
CA CYS A 72 4.42 -6.90 -4.24
C CYS A 72 4.51 -5.84 -5.35
N GLY A 73 5.68 -5.24 -5.51
CA GLY A 73 5.96 -4.19 -6.49
C GLY A 73 7.24 -4.46 -7.25
#